data_AF-A0A940G2E5-F1
#
_entry.id   AF-A0A940G2E5-F1
#
_cell.length_a   1.000
_cell.length_b   1.000
_cell.length_c   1.000
_cell.angle_alpha   90.00
_cell.angle_beta   90.00
_cell.angle_gamma   90.00
#
_symmetry.space_group_name_H-M   'P 1'
#
loop_
_entity.id
_entity.type
_entity.pdbx_description
1 polymer ?
#
loop_
_entity_poly.entity_id
_entity_poly.type
_entity_poly.pdbx_seq_one_letter_code
_entity_poly.pdbx_strand_id
1 'polypeptide(L)'
;EQDIATASPHWDVRDVRTKATALGLVLREAVERTFDENGAWDLRAEAAAIPVPTLLLTGDPEVFALVPPALAEEIAAANPRLTYRTVPGAGHAPHRDRPAETLSVVDDWLARA
;
A
#
# COMPACT_ATOMS: atom_id res chain seq x y z
N GLU A 1 12.65 1.59 17.78
CA GLU A 1 11.22 1.74 18.19
C GLU A 1 10.83 3.19 18.38
N GLN A 2 11.54 3.96 19.21
CA GLN A 2 11.18 5.34 19.54
C GLN A 2 11.05 6.24 18.29
N ASP A 3 11.99 6.17 17.35
CA ASP A 3 11.92 6.95 16.10
C ASP A 3 10.66 6.62 15.25
N ILE A 4 10.26 5.34 15.22
CA ILE A 4 9.05 4.91 14.49
C ILE A 4 7.80 5.43 15.19
N ALA A 5 7.74 5.34 16.52
CA ALA A 5 6.63 5.89 17.28
C ALA A 5 6.50 7.41 17.10
N THR A 6 7.63 8.13 17.03
CA THR A 6 7.63 9.57 16.76
C THR A 6 7.19 9.89 15.34
N ALA A 7 7.64 9.12 14.34
CA ALA A 7 7.25 9.31 12.95
C ALA A 7 5.81 8.88 12.65
N SER A 8 5.23 7.98 13.47
CA SER A 8 3.89 7.42 13.29
C SER A 8 3.17 7.34 14.64
N PRO A 9 2.82 8.48 15.24
CA PRO A 9 2.28 8.54 16.60
C PRO A 9 0.88 7.90 16.74
N HIS A 10 0.19 7.71 15.61
CA HIS A 10 -1.14 7.11 15.53
C HIS A 10 -1.12 5.59 15.31
N TRP A 11 0.05 4.98 15.06
CA TRP A 11 0.14 3.52 14.89
C TRP A 11 -0.09 2.78 16.22
N ASP A 12 -0.69 1.59 16.13
CA ASP A 12 -0.77 0.68 17.26
C ASP A 12 0.65 0.27 17.72
N VAL A 13 0.84 0.12 19.03
CA VAL A 13 2.13 -0.28 19.61
C VAL A 13 2.68 -1.59 19.03
N ARG A 14 1.80 -2.50 18.59
CA ARG A 14 2.18 -3.75 17.92
C ARG A 14 2.79 -3.51 16.55
N ASP A 15 2.27 -2.54 15.78
CA ASP A 15 2.83 -2.17 14.48
C ASP A 15 4.19 -1.51 14.63
N VAL A 16 4.34 -0.60 15.60
CA VAL A 16 5.63 0.04 15.92
C VAL A 16 6.69 -1.01 16.26
N ARG A 17 6.37 -1.95 17.17
CA ARG A 17 7.28 -3.04 17.57
C ARG A 17 7.63 -3.95 16.40
N THR A 18 6.64 -4.33 15.60
CA THR A 18 6.84 -5.20 14.43
C THR A 18 7.74 -4.53 13.41
N LYS A 19 7.52 -3.24 13.11
CA LYS A 19 8.36 -2.48 12.20
C LYS A 19 9.79 -2.34 12.73
N ALA A 20 9.97 -2.05 14.01
CA ALA A 20 11.30 -1.92 14.60
C ALA A 20 12.07 -3.23 14.60
N THR A 21 11.40 -4.33 14.95
CA THR A 21 11.99 -5.68 14.88
C THR A 21 12.41 -6.00 13.44
N ALA A 22 11.52 -5.77 12.47
CA ALA A 22 11.82 -6.02 11.06
C ALA A 22 13.02 -5.19 10.55
N LEU A 23 13.13 -3.92 10.94
CA LEU A 23 14.29 -3.09 10.59
C LEU A 23 15.60 -3.57 11.23
N GLY A 24 15.54 -4.19 12.42
CA GLY A 24 16.73 -4.77 13.06
C GLY A 24 17.20 -6.10 12.47
N LEU A 25 16.33 -6.78 11.71
CA LEU A 25 16.61 -8.08 11.09
C LEU A 25 17.03 -7.98 9.62
N VAL A 26 16.91 -6.80 9.01
CA VAL A 26 17.18 -6.63 7.58
C VAL A 26 18.68 -6.68 7.30
N LEU A 27 19.09 -7.53 6.37
CA LEU A 27 20.45 -7.54 5.84
C LEU A 27 20.58 -6.45 4.78
N ARG A 28 21.62 -5.61 4.91
CA ARG A 28 21.94 -4.57 3.91
C ARG A 28 21.97 -5.13 2.49
N GLU A 29 22.69 -6.24 2.30
CA GLU A 29 22.82 -6.89 1.00
C GLU A 29 21.46 -7.32 0.44
N ALA A 30 20.52 -7.77 1.28
CA ALA A 30 19.18 -8.12 0.83
C ALA A 30 18.40 -6.88 0.32
N VAL A 31 18.61 -5.71 0.93
CA VAL A 31 18.03 -4.45 0.44
C VAL A 31 18.65 -4.06 -0.88
N GLU A 32 19.98 -4.08 -0.99
CA GLU A 32 20.71 -3.72 -2.21
C GLU A 32 20.30 -4.63 -3.39
N ARG A 33 20.30 -5.95 -3.19
CA ARG A 33 19.87 -6.91 -4.22
C ARG A 33 18.41 -6.75 -4.63
N THR A 34 17.53 -6.25 -3.74
CA THR A 34 16.14 -5.93 -4.12
C THR A 34 16.08 -4.86 -5.21
N PHE A 35 17.07 -3.97 -5.31
CA PHE A 35 17.15 -2.96 -6.38
C PHE A 35 18.02 -3.41 -7.55
N ASP A 36 19.14 -4.10 -7.27
CA ASP A 36 20.11 -4.47 -8.31
C ASP A 36 19.66 -5.66 -9.15
N GLU A 37 18.90 -6.59 -8.56
CA GLU A 37 18.56 -7.86 -9.19
C GLU A 37 17.08 -8.01 -9.57
N ASN A 38 16.21 -7.18 -9.02
CA ASN A 38 14.85 -7.11 -9.53
C ASN A 38 14.85 -6.31 -10.83
N GLY A 39 14.25 -6.88 -11.88
CA GLY A 39 13.97 -6.15 -13.11
C GLY A 39 12.98 -5.00 -12.88
N ALA A 40 12.57 -4.32 -13.96
CA ALA A 40 11.69 -3.15 -13.88
C ALA A 40 10.28 -3.41 -13.25
N TRP A 41 9.92 -4.67 -12.97
CA TRP A 41 8.64 -5.08 -12.35
C TRP A 41 7.41 -4.37 -12.95
N ASP A 42 7.43 -4.14 -14.28
CA ASP A 42 6.29 -3.55 -14.98
C ASP A 42 5.23 -4.63 -15.23
N LEU A 43 4.25 -4.68 -14.32
CA LEU A 43 3.15 -5.64 -14.34
C LEU A 43 1.84 -5.04 -14.88
N ARG A 44 1.92 -3.97 -15.68
CA ARG A 44 0.71 -3.30 -16.19
C ARG A 44 -0.12 -4.19 -17.12
N ALA A 45 0.54 -5.00 -17.94
CA ALA A 45 -0.15 -5.95 -18.81
C ALA A 45 -0.89 -7.04 -18.00
N GLU A 46 -0.27 -7.52 -16.93
CA GLU A 46 -0.83 -8.50 -16.00
C GLU A 46 -1.99 -7.91 -15.21
N ALA A 47 -1.87 -6.67 -14.72
CA ALA A 47 -2.96 -5.95 -14.05
C ALA A 47 -4.18 -5.78 -14.99
N ALA A 48 -3.92 -5.46 -16.26
CA ALA A 48 -4.97 -5.36 -17.29
C ALA A 48 -5.67 -6.71 -17.56
N ALA A 49 -4.97 -7.84 -17.32
CA ALA A 49 -5.46 -9.19 -17.57
C ALA A 49 -6.18 -9.84 -16.38
N ILE A 50 -6.26 -9.19 -15.21
CA ILE A 50 -6.91 -9.78 -14.01
C ILE A 50 -8.38 -10.15 -14.31
N PRO A 51 -8.78 -11.43 -14.18
CA PRO A 51 -10.08 -11.89 -14.65
C PRO A 51 -11.22 -11.73 -13.62
N VAL A 52 -10.90 -11.31 -12.39
CA VAL A 52 -11.83 -11.20 -11.26
C VAL A 52 -11.98 -9.76 -10.78
N PRO A 53 -13.11 -9.39 -10.15
CA PRO A 53 -13.24 -8.09 -9.49
C PRO A 53 -12.07 -7.85 -8.54
N THR A 54 -11.45 -6.67 -8.63
CA THR A 54 -10.26 -6.33 -7.84
C THR A 54 -10.35 -4.91 -7.31
N LEU A 55 -10.02 -4.73 -6.02
CA LEU A 55 -9.86 -3.41 -5.40
C LEU A 55 -8.39 -3.01 -5.42
N LEU A 56 -8.07 -1.91 -6.10
CA LEU A 56 -6.81 -1.20 -5.95
C LEU A 56 -7.00 -0.14 -4.85
N LEU A 57 -6.35 -0.35 -3.70
CA LEU A 57 -6.43 0.56 -2.54
C LEU A 57 -5.08 1.20 -2.26
N THR A 58 -5.02 2.53 -2.23
CA THR A 58 -3.81 3.29 -1.90
C THR A 58 -4.05 4.23 -0.71
N GLY A 59 -2.95 4.79 -0.18
CA GLY A 59 -3.03 5.94 0.72
C GLY A 59 -3.32 7.25 0.00
N ASP A 60 -3.42 8.30 0.80
CA ASP A 60 -3.55 9.69 0.41
C ASP A 60 -2.23 10.20 -0.21
N PRO A 61 -2.28 10.69 -1.46
CA PRO A 61 -1.13 11.27 -2.16
C PRO A 61 -0.47 12.44 -1.44
N GLU A 62 -1.24 13.20 -0.64
CA GLU A 62 -0.76 14.39 0.07
C GLU A 62 -0.03 14.05 1.38
N VAL A 63 -0.06 12.78 1.83
CA VAL A 63 0.60 12.34 3.07
C VAL A 63 1.93 11.70 2.77
N PHE A 64 1.90 10.48 2.21
CA PHE A 64 3.09 9.70 1.81
C PHE A 64 2.66 8.41 1.08
N ALA A 65 1.81 8.51 0.06
CA ALA A 65 1.50 7.35 -0.77
C ALA A 65 2.69 7.03 -1.70
N LEU A 66 3.18 5.79 -1.70
CA LEU A 66 4.24 5.36 -2.64
C LEU A 66 3.75 5.23 -4.09
N VAL A 67 2.44 5.10 -4.29
CA VAL A 67 1.84 4.94 -5.63
C VAL A 67 1.34 6.31 -6.09
N PRO A 68 1.87 6.86 -7.20
CA PRO A 68 1.38 8.12 -7.76
C PRO A 68 -0.08 7.99 -8.22
N PRO A 69 -0.93 9.04 -8.05
CA PRO A 69 -2.33 9.00 -8.48
C PRO A 69 -2.50 8.65 -9.95
N ALA A 70 -1.70 9.27 -10.83
CA ALA A 70 -1.77 9.03 -12.27
C ALA A 70 -1.52 7.55 -12.64
N LEU A 71 -0.61 6.87 -11.93
CA LEU A 71 -0.35 5.45 -12.14
C LEU A 71 -1.50 4.58 -11.65
N ALA A 72 -2.08 4.90 -10.49
CA ALA A 72 -3.24 4.16 -9.98
C ALA A 72 -4.47 4.31 -10.89
N GLU A 73 -4.70 5.52 -11.40
CA GLU A 73 -5.76 5.82 -12.37
C GLU A 73 -5.53 5.10 -13.71
N GLU A 74 -4.29 5.10 -14.23
CA GLU A 74 -3.90 4.35 -15.43
C GLU A 74 -4.23 2.85 -15.27
N ILE A 75 -3.80 2.24 -14.16
CA ILE A 75 -4.02 0.82 -13.88
C ILE A 75 -5.52 0.49 -13.78
N ALA A 76 -6.29 1.33 -13.09
CA ALA A 76 -7.73 1.10 -12.94
C ALA A 76 -8.50 1.30 -14.24
N ALA A 77 -8.09 2.24 -15.09
CA ALA A 77 -8.69 2.46 -16.40
C ALA A 77 -8.40 1.31 -17.39
N ALA A 78 -7.29 0.59 -17.21
CA ALA A 78 -6.88 -0.50 -18.09
C ALA A 78 -7.73 -1.77 -17.97
N ASN A 79 -8.50 -1.94 -16.89
CA ASN A 79 -9.36 -3.11 -16.70
C ASN A 79 -10.66 -2.73 -15.96
N PRO A 80 -11.84 -2.91 -16.58
CA PRO A 80 -13.12 -2.51 -15.99
C PRO A 80 -13.50 -3.29 -14.71
N ARG A 81 -12.77 -4.37 -14.38
CA ARG A 81 -12.94 -5.11 -13.12
C ARG A 81 -12.16 -4.50 -11.95
N LEU A 82 -11.26 -3.55 -12.21
CA LEU A 82 -10.49 -2.88 -11.18
C LEU A 82 -11.24 -1.64 -10.69
N THR A 83 -11.41 -1.57 -9.38
CA THR A 83 -11.93 -0.39 -8.70
C THR A 83 -10.79 0.28 -7.95
N TYR A 84 -10.48 1.54 -8.25
CA TYR A 84 -9.49 2.31 -7.50
C TYR A 84 -10.14 3.12 -6.37
N ARG A 85 -9.57 3.04 -5.17
CA ARG A 85 -9.92 3.86 -4.00
C ARG A 85 -8.66 4.33 -3.27
N THR A 86 -8.80 5.48 -2.61
CA THR A 86 -7.79 6.04 -1.71
C THR A 86 -8.34 6.08 -0.28
N VAL A 87 -7.50 5.87 0.72
CA VAL A 87 -7.85 6.09 2.14
C VAL A 87 -7.37 7.50 2.54
N PRO A 88 -8.27 8.47 2.75
CA PRO A 88 -7.87 9.84 3.07
C PRO A 88 -7.08 9.94 4.37
N GLY A 89 -6.04 10.79 4.38
CA GLY A 89 -5.17 10.99 5.54
C GLY A 89 -4.32 9.78 5.94
N ALA A 90 -4.20 8.76 5.07
CA ALA A 90 -3.32 7.60 5.27
C ALA A 90 -2.09 7.70 4.35
N GLY A 91 -0.92 7.26 4.80
CA GLY A 91 0.29 7.21 3.98
C GLY A 91 0.44 5.85 3.27
N HIS A 92 1.68 5.37 3.14
CA HIS A 92 2.00 4.14 2.43
C HIS A 92 1.35 2.88 3.03
N ALA A 93 1.04 2.87 4.32
CA ALA A 93 0.42 1.74 5.00
C ALA A 93 -0.99 2.12 5.51
N PRO A 94 -2.01 2.25 4.63
CA PRO A 94 -3.35 2.68 5.04
C PRO A 94 -3.94 1.86 6.19
N HIS A 95 -3.73 0.55 6.18
CA HIS A 95 -4.21 -0.36 7.22
C HIS A 95 -3.59 -0.12 8.60
N ARG A 96 -2.41 0.52 8.68
CA ARG A 96 -1.79 0.95 9.95
C ARG A 96 -2.14 2.39 10.30
N ASP A 97 -2.20 3.25 9.29
CA ASP A 97 -2.46 4.67 9.46
C ASP A 97 -3.91 4.95 9.85
N ARG A 98 -4.83 4.29 9.15
CA ARG A 98 -6.28 4.50 9.18
C ARG A 98 -6.99 3.15 9.11
N PRO A 99 -6.87 2.29 10.15
CA PRO A 99 -7.36 0.93 10.11
C PRO A 99 -8.89 0.85 9.91
N ALA A 100 -9.65 1.71 10.60
CA ALA A 100 -11.10 1.72 10.51
C ALA A 100 -11.58 2.17 9.13
N GLU A 101 -10.97 3.22 8.58
CA GLU A 101 -11.29 3.75 7.26
C GLU A 101 -10.86 2.77 6.15
N THR A 102 -9.71 2.12 6.32
CA THR A 102 -9.26 1.05 5.41
C THR A 102 -10.25 -0.09 5.36
N LEU A 103 -10.71 -0.58 6.53
CA LEU A 103 -11.71 -1.64 6.61
C LEU A 103 -13.04 -1.20 6.00
N SER A 104 -13.50 0.03 6.28
CA SER A 104 -14.72 0.58 5.67
C SER A 104 -14.66 0.55 4.14
N VAL A 105 -13.53 0.93 3.53
CA VAL A 105 -13.40 0.90 2.06
C VAL A 105 -13.44 -0.54 1.52
N VAL A 106 -12.82 -1.49 2.23
CA VAL A 106 -12.85 -2.91 1.85
C VAL A 106 -14.25 -3.49 1.99
N ASP A 107 -14.94 -3.25 3.11
CA ASP A 107 -16.29 -3.73 3.37
C ASP A 107 -17.29 -3.15 2.36
N ASP A 108 -17.20 -1.85 2.07
CA ASP A 108 -18.03 -1.18 1.06
C ASP A 108 -17.83 -1.75 -0.34
N TRP A 109 -16.60 -2.16 -0.68
CA TRP A 109 -16.30 -2.80 -1.95
C TRP A 109 -16.84 -4.23 -2.01
N LEU A 110 -16.62 -5.03 -0.96
CA LEU A 110 -17.11 -6.41 -0.86
C LEU A 110 -18.64 -6.49 -0.90
N ALA A 111 -19.35 -5.52 -0.30
CA ALA A 111 -20.81 -5.46 -0.32
C ALA A 111 -21.39 -5.17 -1.71
N ARG A 112 -20.57 -4.70 -2.66
CA ARG A 112 -20.97 -4.31 -4.02
C ARG A 112 -20.41 -5.23 -5.11
N ALA A 113 -19.53 -6.17 -4.75
CA ALA A 113 -18.81 -7.05 -5.66
C ALA A 113 -19.61 -8.29 -6.08
#